data_AF-A0A3C1WGU1-F1
#
_entry.id   AF-A0A3C1WGU1-F1
#
_cell.length_a   1.000
_cell.length_b   1.000
_cell.length_c   1.000
_cell.angle_alpha   90.00
_cell.angle_beta   90.00
_cell.angle_gamma   90.00
#
_symmetry.space_group_name_H-M   'P 1'
#
loop_
_entity.id
_entity.type
_entity.pdbx_description
1 polymer ?
#
loop_
_entity_poly.entity_id
_entity_poly.type
_entity_poly.pdbx_seq_one_letter_code
_entity_poly.pdbx_strand_id
1 'polypeptide(L)'
;MKSLAQSRGIYVGAAASGVTNATYDTTLNREFNGIVCENAMKFGSIMTGENAFSYSGADAIVNFGVARGMYVRGHNFIWHKQMPVWFSGTTYVPSRDSTFRMMKKYINNVMAHYRGKINEW
;
A
#
# COMPACT_ATOMS: atom_id res chain seq x y z
N MET A 1 -2.46 -3.64 22.97
CA MET A 1 -2.81 -4.86 22.18
C MET A 1 -1.59 -5.60 21.65
N LYS A 2 -0.63 -4.88 21.05
CA LYS A 2 0.65 -5.38 20.53
C LYS A 2 1.34 -6.47 21.36
N SER A 3 1.64 -6.21 22.64
CA SER A 3 2.40 -7.14 23.50
C SER A 3 1.69 -8.48 23.70
N LEU A 4 0.36 -8.46 23.84
CA LEU A 4 -0.45 -9.67 23.98
C LEU A 4 -0.51 -10.48 22.67
N ALA A 5 -0.52 -9.81 21.52
CA ALA A 5 -0.46 -10.47 20.23
C ALA A 5 0.92 -11.14 20.02
N GLN A 6 1.99 -10.41 20.34
CA GLN A 6 3.37 -10.90 20.24
C GLN A 6 3.63 -12.12 21.13
N SER A 7 3.13 -12.14 22.37
CA SER A 7 3.31 -13.29 23.28
C SER A 7 2.62 -14.57 22.80
N ARG A 8 1.72 -14.45 21.81
CA ARG A 8 1.00 -15.56 21.18
C ARG A 8 1.46 -15.84 19.74
N GLY A 9 2.50 -15.14 19.27
CA GLY A 9 3.02 -15.31 17.91
C GLY A 9 2.05 -14.83 16.81
N ILE A 10 1.15 -13.89 17.12
CA ILE A 10 0.20 -13.33 16.14
C ILE A 10 0.43 -11.84 15.90
N TYR A 11 0.00 -11.38 14.73
CA TYR A 11 0.00 -9.96 14.37
C TYR A 11 -1.38 -9.34 14.60
N VAL A 12 -1.40 -8.16 15.21
CA VAL A 12 -2.54 -7.25 15.29
C VAL A 12 -2.17 -5.98 14.54
N GLY A 13 -2.86 -5.74 13.43
CA GLY A 13 -2.56 -4.65 12.51
C GLY A 13 -3.60 -3.54 12.51
N ALA A 14 -3.21 -2.39 11.97
CA ALA A 14 -4.10 -1.26 11.69
C ALA A 14 -3.96 -0.79 10.24
N ALA A 15 -5.06 -0.30 9.67
CA ALA A 15 -5.02 0.48 8.45
C ALA A 15 -4.59 1.91 8.76
N ALA A 16 -3.54 2.37 8.08
CA ALA A 16 -2.99 3.71 8.24
C ALA A 16 -3.40 4.60 7.07
N SER A 17 -3.96 5.76 7.37
CA SER A 17 -4.26 6.81 6.38
C SER A 17 -3.03 7.67 6.05
N GLY A 18 -1.97 7.56 6.87
CA GLY A 18 -0.71 8.30 6.74
C GLY A 18 0.13 8.21 8.01
N VAL A 19 1.24 8.94 8.04
CA VAL A 19 2.02 9.27 9.25
C VAL A 19 1.75 10.75 9.50
N THR A 20 0.83 11.03 10.43
CA THR A 20 0.06 12.29 10.40
C THR A 20 0.42 13.24 11.54
N ASN A 21 0.49 12.73 12.77
CA ASN A 21 0.88 13.51 13.95
C ASN A 21 1.34 12.61 15.09
N ALA A 22 2.02 13.23 16.07
CA ALA A 22 2.64 12.53 17.19
C ALA A 22 1.68 11.62 17.98
N THR A 23 0.42 12.04 18.21
CA THR A 23 -0.55 11.25 18.97
C THR A 23 -1.01 10.01 18.20
N TYR A 24 -1.32 10.18 16.91
CA TYR A 24 -1.71 9.07 16.02
C TYR A 24 -0.56 8.07 15.88
N ASP A 25 0.64 8.55 15.55
CA ASP A 25 1.82 7.73 15.33
C ASP A 25 2.25 6.97 16.59
N THR A 26 2.16 7.63 17.76
CA THR A 26 2.43 7.01 19.06
C THR A 26 1.44 5.89 19.35
N THR A 27 0.16 6.13 19.09
CA THR A 27 -0.88 5.11 19.28
C THR A 27 -0.68 3.93 18.33
N LEU A 28 -0.38 4.20 17.06
CA LEU A 28 -0.11 3.16 16.08
C LEU A 28 1.04 2.25 16.54
N ASN A 29 2.15 2.85 16.96
CA ASN A 29 3.32 2.10 17.39
C ASN A 29 3.11 1.33 18.70
N ARG A 30 2.36 1.93 19.64
CA ARG A 30 2.08 1.32 20.94
C ARG A 30 1.14 0.12 20.81
N GLU A 31 0.11 0.23 19.97
CA GLU A 31 -0.97 -0.74 19.96
C GLU A 31 -0.84 -1.84 18.91
N PHE A 32 -0.10 -1.63 17.82
CA PHE A 32 -0.05 -2.54 16.69
C PHE A 32 1.37 -3.04 16.38
N ASN A 33 1.47 -4.27 15.87
CA ASN A 33 2.69 -4.85 15.27
C ASN A 33 2.48 -5.22 13.79
N GLY A 34 1.36 -4.80 13.19
CA GLY A 34 1.12 -4.88 11.75
C GLY A 34 0.58 -3.56 11.20
N ILE A 35 0.81 -3.30 9.93
CA ILE A 35 0.33 -2.09 9.27
C ILE A 35 -0.04 -2.36 7.81
N VAL A 36 -1.09 -1.69 7.34
CA VAL A 36 -1.50 -1.68 5.94
C VAL A 36 -1.81 -0.25 5.50
N CYS A 37 -1.48 0.10 4.28
CA CYS A 37 -1.91 1.38 3.71
C CYS A 37 -3.42 1.34 3.47
N GLU A 38 -4.19 2.22 4.12
CA GLU A 38 -5.65 2.25 3.93
C GLU A 38 -6.03 2.58 2.47
N ASN A 39 -5.31 3.55 1.89
CA ASN A 39 -5.55 4.03 0.52
C ASN A 39 -4.27 4.29 -0.26
N ALA A 40 -3.19 4.71 0.41
CA ALA A 40 -2.01 5.25 -0.28
C ALA A 40 -1.32 4.26 -1.26
N MET A 41 -1.51 2.95 -1.07
CA MET A 41 -0.94 1.90 -1.92
C MET A 41 -1.96 1.32 -2.93
N LYS A 42 -3.19 1.85 -2.97
CA LYS A 42 -4.18 1.40 -3.95
C LYS A 42 -3.78 1.81 -5.36
N PHE A 43 -4.32 1.08 -6.33
CA PHE A 43 -3.98 1.21 -7.75
C PHE A 43 -4.04 2.66 -8.25
N GLY A 44 -5.16 3.36 -8.03
CA GLY A 44 -5.32 4.76 -8.45
C GLY A 44 -4.51 5.78 -7.68
N SER A 45 -4.03 5.44 -6.48
CA SER A 45 -3.14 6.31 -5.68
C SER A 45 -1.70 6.21 -6.15
N ILE A 46 -1.26 5.01 -6.54
CA ILE A 46 0.11 4.78 -7.02
C ILE A 46 0.27 5.17 -8.48
N MET A 47 -0.62 4.73 -9.38
CA MET A 47 -0.44 4.94 -10.82
C MET A 47 -1.15 6.21 -11.29
N THR A 48 -0.48 7.35 -11.22
CA THR A 48 -1.05 8.68 -11.51
C THR A 48 -1.16 9.00 -13.00
N GLY A 49 -0.48 8.22 -13.86
CA GLY A 49 -0.59 8.26 -15.32
C GLY A 49 -0.11 6.96 -15.95
N GLU A 50 -0.26 6.78 -17.27
CA GLU A 50 0.13 5.53 -17.95
C GLU A 50 1.59 5.13 -17.69
N ASN A 51 2.47 6.12 -17.54
CA ASN A 51 3.90 5.95 -17.25
C ASN A 51 4.34 6.67 -15.97
N ALA A 52 3.41 7.13 -15.13
CA ALA A 52 3.71 7.93 -13.95
C ALA A 52 3.26 7.22 -12.66
N PHE A 53 4.15 7.20 -11.67
CA PHE A 53 3.95 6.55 -10.38
C PHE A 53 4.23 7.54 -9.23
N SER A 54 3.39 7.53 -8.21
CA SER A 54 3.59 8.28 -6.96
C SER A 54 3.58 7.32 -5.79
N TYR A 55 4.74 7.15 -5.15
CA TYR A 55 4.89 6.27 -3.99
C TYR A 55 4.90 7.01 -2.66
N SER A 56 4.95 8.34 -2.66
CA SER A 56 5.25 9.15 -1.46
C SER A 56 4.37 8.83 -0.25
N GLY A 57 3.05 8.77 -0.44
CA GLY A 57 2.12 8.46 0.65
C GLY A 57 2.28 7.04 1.19
N ALA A 58 2.47 6.06 0.30
CA ALA A 58 2.66 4.67 0.68
C ALA A 58 4.05 4.46 1.32
N ASP A 59 5.09 5.12 0.81
CA ASP A 59 6.45 5.07 1.34
C ASP A 59 6.51 5.58 2.77
N ALA A 60 5.80 6.65 3.10
CA ALA A 60 5.73 7.14 4.48
C ALA A 60 5.22 6.06 5.45
N ILE A 61 4.15 5.35 5.08
CA ILE A 61 3.53 4.31 5.90
C ILE A 61 4.40 3.05 5.95
N VAL A 62 4.91 2.60 4.80
CA VAL A 62 5.79 1.41 4.73
C VAL A 62 7.06 1.65 5.53
N ASN A 63 7.71 2.80 5.37
CA ASN A 63 8.92 3.13 6.12
C ASN A 63 8.64 3.25 7.62
N PHE A 64 7.47 3.77 8.02
CA PHE A 64 7.06 3.78 9.43
C PHE A 64 7.00 2.36 10.01
N GLY A 65 6.38 1.43 9.28
CA GLY A 65 6.26 0.02 9.67
C GLY A 65 7.61 -0.69 9.73
N VAL A 66 8.39 -0.60 8.66
CA VAL A 66 9.73 -1.22 8.55
C VAL A 66 10.64 -0.72 9.68
N ALA A 67 10.71 0.59 9.92
CA ALA A 67 11.56 1.17 10.96
C ALA A 67 11.19 0.71 12.39
N ARG A 68 9.98 0.19 12.59
CA ARG A 68 9.46 -0.27 13.89
C ARG A 68 9.31 -1.79 13.99
N GLY A 69 9.81 -2.52 12.99
CA GLY A 69 9.69 -3.98 12.93
C GLY A 69 8.25 -4.46 12.87
N MET A 70 7.35 -3.67 12.27
CA MET A 70 5.97 -4.10 12.05
C MET A 70 5.89 -5.03 10.84
N TYR A 71 4.92 -5.92 10.86
CA TYR A 71 4.50 -6.70 9.70
C TYR A 71 3.78 -5.78 8.70
N VAL A 72 4.34 -5.58 7.53
CA VAL A 72 3.80 -4.66 6.52
C VAL A 72 3.02 -5.44 5.47
N ARG A 73 1.73 -5.14 5.38
CA ARG A 73 0.85 -5.66 4.35
C ARG A 73 0.70 -4.65 3.22
N GLY A 74 0.93 -5.10 2.00
CA GLY A 74 0.58 -4.40 0.79
C GLY A 74 -0.93 -4.49 0.54
N HIS A 75 -1.55 -3.37 0.19
CA HIS A 75 -2.97 -3.32 -0.17
C HIS A 75 -3.17 -2.18 -1.17
N ASN A 76 -3.28 -2.47 -2.46
CA ASN A 76 -3.36 -3.77 -3.11
C ASN A 76 -2.83 -3.60 -4.54
N PHE A 77 -2.67 -4.69 -5.29
CA PHE A 77 -2.27 -4.53 -6.69
C PHE A 77 -3.40 -3.99 -7.57
N ILE A 78 -4.38 -4.82 -7.91
CA ILE A 78 -5.46 -4.43 -8.83
C ILE A 78 -6.81 -4.69 -8.17
N TRP A 79 -7.70 -3.71 -8.22
CA TRP A 79 -9.07 -3.81 -7.72
C TRP A 79 -9.98 -2.88 -8.54
N HIS A 80 -11.23 -3.28 -8.74
CA HIS A 80 -12.19 -2.50 -9.52
C HIS A 80 -12.59 -1.18 -8.84
N LYS A 81 -12.38 -1.03 -7.52
CA LYS A 81 -12.56 0.24 -6.82
C LYS A 81 -11.24 1.02 -6.76
N GLN A 82 -11.36 2.34 -6.82
CA GLN A 82 -10.20 3.27 -6.79
C GLN A 82 -9.18 2.94 -7.89
N MET A 83 -9.70 2.68 -9.09
CA MET A 83 -8.91 2.62 -10.32
C MET A 83 -8.30 4.00 -10.62
N PRO A 84 -7.16 4.08 -11.33
CA PRO A 84 -6.63 5.35 -11.79
C PRO A 84 -7.64 6.10 -12.66
N VAL A 85 -7.85 7.38 -12.36
CA VAL A 85 -8.83 8.23 -13.06
C VAL A 85 -8.57 8.27 -14.57
N TRP A 86 -7.30 8.32 -14.98
CA TRP A 86 -6.90 8.32 -16.39
C TRP A 86 -7.21 7.01 -17.10
N PHE A 87 -7.32 5.90 -16.36
CA PHE A 87 -7.59 4.57 -16.90
C PHE A 87 -9.08 4.24 -16.95
N SER A 88 -9.86 4.73 -15.98
CA SER A 88 -11.31 4.57 -15.93
C SER A 88 -12.09 5.66 -16.65
N GLY A 89 -11.41 6.70 -17.15
CA GLY A 89 -12.00 7.87 -17.80
C GLY A 89 -12.14 7.74 -19.32
N THR A 90 -12.74 8.76 -19.94
CA THR A 90 -13.05 8.82 -21.38
C THR A 90 -11.82 8.98 -22.29
N THR A 91 -10.64 9.22 -21.74
CA THR A 91 -9.40 9.49 -22.48
C THR A 91 -8.59 8.24 -22.82
N TYR A 92 -8.88 7.10 -22.19
CA TYR A 92 -8.25 5.82 -22.48
C TYR A 92 -9.32 4.83 -22.92
N VAL A 93 -9.14 4.21 -24.09
CA VAL A 93 -10.02 3.14 -24.57
C VAL A 93 -9.30 1.81 -24.32
N PRO A 94 -9.53 1.14 -23.17
CA PRO A 94 -8.88 -0.12 -22.86
C PRO A 94 -9.31 -1.23 -23.80
N SER A 95 -8.36 -1.95 -24.38
CA SER A 95 -8.60 -3.30 -24.88
C SER A 95 -8.22 -4.33 -23.82
N ARG A 96 -8.62 -5.59 -23.99
CA ARG A 96 -8.16 -6.70 -23.15
C ARG A 96 -6.64 -6.73 -23.05
N ASP A 97 -5.96 -6.61 -24.18
CA ASP A 97 -4.50 -6.72 -24.26
C ASP A 97 -3.80 -5.50 -23.67
N SER A 98 -4.30 -4.28 -23.94
CA SER A 98 -3.70 -3.07 -23.38
C SER A 98 -3.88 -3.03 -21.86
N THR A 99 -5.04 -3.45 -21.37
CA THR A 99 -5.35 -3.60 -19.94
C THR A 99 -4.43 -4.64 -19.28
N PHE A 100 -4.29 -5.82 -19.89
CA PHE A 100 -3.44 -6.87 -19.35
C PHE A 100 -1.96 -6.46 -19.31
N ARG A 101 -1.47 -5.77 -20.35
CA ARG A 101 -0.10 -5.21 -20.36
C ARG A 101 0.09 -4.17 -19.25
N MET A 102 -0.88 -3.27 -19.08
CA MET A 102 -0.86 -2.27 -18.03
C MET A 102 -0.85 -2.92 -16.64
N MET A 103 -1.72 -3.90 -16.37
CA MET A 103 -1.79 -4.59 -15.07
C MET A 103 -0.44 -5.23 -14.72
N LYS A 104 0.17 -5.94 -15.67
CA LYS A 104 1.50 -6.54 -15.49
C LYS A 104 2.57 -5.49 -15.22
N LYS A 105 2.57 -4.39 -15.99
CA LYS A 105 3.51 -3.29 -15.80
C LYS A 105 3.37 -2.69 -14.40
N TYR A 106 2.15 -2.39 -13.97
CA TYR A 106 1.87 -1.84 -12.66
C TYR A 106 2.37 -2.78 -11.55
N ILE A 107 1.96 -4.04 -11.57
CA ILE A 107 2.36 -5.05 -10.58
C ILE A 107 3.88 -5.16 -10.50
N ASN A 108 4.57 -5.25 -11.63
CA ASN A 108 6.03 -5.36 -11.66
C ASN A 108 6.74 -4.12 -11.08
N ASN A 109 6.25 -2.91 -11.38
CA ASN A 109 6.82 -1.68 -10.84
C ASN A 109 6.64 -1.59 -9.32
N VAL A 110 5.43 -1.88 -8.84
CA VAL A 110 5.13 -1.82 -7.40
C VAL A 110 5.90 -2.90 -6.63
N MET A 111 5.95 -4.14 -7.14
CA MET A 111 6.77 -5.20 -6.54
C MET A 111 8.26 -4.84 -6.52
N ALA A 112 8.78 -4.24 -7.58
CA ALA A 112 10.19 -3.82 -7.64
C ALA A 112 10.50 -2.73 -6.61
N HIS A 113 9.63 -1.71 -6.50
CA HIS A 113 9.79 -0.60 -5.57
C HIS A 113 9.77 -1.05 -4.09
N TYR A 114 8.88 -1.99 -3.76
CA TYR A 114 8.68 -2.47 -2.39
C TYR A 114 9.39 -3.79 -2.07
N ARG A 115 10.30 -4.24 -2.92
CA ARG A 115 11.05 -5.50 -2.72
C ARG A 115 11.72 -5.53 -1.35
N GLY A 116 11.44 -6.58 -0.58
CA GLY A 116 12.01 -6.80 0.75
C GLY A 116 11.38 -5.98 1.88
N LYS A 117 10.36 -5.15 1.61
CA LYS A 117 9.71 -4.30 2.61
C LYS A 117 8.29 -4.75 2.99
N ILE A 118 7.71 -5.67 2.22
CA ILE A 118 6.31 -6.12 2.35
C ILE A 118 6.30 -7.60 2.68
N ASN A 119 5.54 -7.98 3.70
CA ASN A 119 5.41 -9.35 4.16
C ASN A 119 4.30 -10.12 3.41
N GLU A 120 3.22 -9.43 3.03
CA GLU A 120 2.10 -10.00 2.27
C GLU A 120 1.44 -8.96 1.36
N TRP A 121 0.78 -9.40 0.28
CA TRP A 121 0.02 -8.56 -0.65
C TRP A 121 -1.44 -9.02 -0.75
#